data_AF-A0A2T7Q211-F1
#
_entry.id   AF-A0A2T7Q211-F1
#
_cell.length_a   1.000
_cell.length_b   1.000
_cell.length_c   1.000
_cell.angle_alpha   90.00
_cell.angle_beta   90.00
_cell.angle_gamma   90.00
#
_symmetry.space_group_name_H-M   'P 1'
#
loop_
_entity.id
_entity.type
_entity.pdbx_description
1 polymer ?
#
loop_
_entity_poly.entity_id
_entity_poly.type
_entity_poly.pdbx_seq_one_letter_code
_entity_poly.pdbx_strand_id
1 'polypeptide(L)'
;MPDETVEQLPEEPIQDQDEQDEEVAPVKYDISTYGADYTVDGLVKRLQKGDIFIPDFQRDYVWNQSEASRLIESLLLGLPIPGVFLAKESETNKLLIIDGQQRLKSLQFFYEGFFNPKDHQKTKRIFKLTKVQKHFEGLTYEKLEENDRIKLDDSIVHATIVKQEAPDNENTSIYHVFERLNNGGKKLTPQEIRTAIYYGELNDLIEELNNYKDWRDMFGPENARLKDKELILRFFAAFYRADKYSKPMVEFLNKFNKRFRNPDQPFIDSSRQFFKDSITFLKNSVGKSAFRPEGVLNVSVFEAVTVGVAKIIEEKGTTPNLENFKSAHQQLLNDPAFIKSVNSGTSDDAVFKERHLLVDKYFSQL
;
A
#
# COMPACT_ATOMS: atom_id res chain seq x y z
N MET A 1 26.95 -3.70 20.63
CA MET A 1 27.40 -4.20 19.32
C MET A 1 27.14 -3.08 18.33
N PRO A 2 28.10 -2.73 17.47
CA PRO A 2 27.93 -1.64 16.51
C PRO A 2 26.82 -2.00 15.53
N ASP A 3 25.99 -1.01 15.17
CA ASP A 3 24.98 -1.08 14.12
C ASP A 3 25.58 -1.72 12.86
N GLU A 4 25.08 -2.89 12.47
CA GLU A 4 25.17 -3.34 11.08
C GLU A 4 24.20 -2.46 10.30
N THR A 5 24.72 -1.35 9.76
CA THR A 5 24.05 -0.63 8.69
C THR A 5 23.85 -1.60 7.54
N VAL A 6 22.63 -2.12 7.39
CA VAL A 6 22.19 -2.84 6.19
C VAL A 6 22.43 -1.89 5.03
N GLU A 7 23.43 -2.20 4.22
CA GLU A 7 23.75 -1.47 3.01
C GLU A 7 22.54 -1.61 2.08
N GLN A 8 21.67 -0.60 2.05
CA GLN A 8 20.51 -0.58 1.19
C GLN A 8 21.02 -0.64 -0.25
N LEU A 9 20.70 -1.72 -0.96
CA LEU A 9 20.96 -1.83 -2.38
C LEU A 9 20.40 -0.58 -3.07
N PRO A 10 21.12 0.01 -4.04
CA PRO A 10 20.66 1.22 -4.72
C PRO A 10 19.28 0.96 -5.35
N GLU A 11 18.30 1.79 -5.00
CA GLU A 11 16.96 1.72 -5.59
C GLU A 11 17.05 1.92 -7.10
N GLU A 12 16.21 1.18 -7.83
CA GLU A 12 16.13 1.34 -9.28
C GLU A 12 15.68 2.77 -9.64
N PRO A 13 16.39 3.50 -10.52
CA PRO A 13 15.92 4.79 -11.00
C PRO A 13 14.67 4.57 -11.87
N ILE A 14 13.60 5.28 -11.53
CA ILE A 14 12.29 5.17 -12.18
C ILE A 14 11.84 6.55 -12.65
N GLN A 15 11.44 6.65 -13.92
CA GLN A 15 10.82 7.82 -14.50
C GLN A 15 9.30 7.68 -14.42
N ASP A 16 8.71 8.27 -13.38
CA ASP A 16 7.26 8.45 -13.27
C ASP A 16 6.92 9.94 -13.38
N GLN A 17 6.15 10.28 -14.40
CA GLN A 17 5.74 11.66 -14.65
C GLN A 17 4.43 12.03 -13.95
N ASP A 18 3.61 11.04 -13.59
CA ASP A 18 2.35 11.28 -12.90
C ASP A 18 2.58 11.77 -11.46
N GLU A 19 3.77 11.56 -10.88
CA GLU A 19 4.13 12.08 -9.55
C GLU A 19 4.27 13.60 -9.50
N GLN A 20 4.39 14.27 -10.66
CA GLN A 20 4.49 15.73 -10.76
C GLN A 20 3.11 16.41 -10.86
N ASP A 21 2.04 15.61 -11.03
CA ASP A 21 0.67 16.11 -11.13
C ASP A 21 0.06 16.29 -9.73
N GLU A 22 0.00 17.53 -9.25
CA GLU A 22 -0.64 17.89 -7.96
C GLU A 22 -2.18 18.01 -8.05
N GLU A 23 -2.81 17.52 -9.13
CA GLU A 23 -4.26 17.67 -9.33
C GLU A 23 -5.06 16.87 -8.28
N VAL A 24 -5.73 17.61 -7.39
CA VAL A 24 -6.66 17.05 -6.40
C VAL A 24 -7.97 16.71 -7.11
N ALA A 25 -8.36 15.44 -7.06
CA ALA A 25 -9.63 15.02 -7.63
C ALA A 25 -10.80 15.78 -6.99
N PRO A 26 -11.75 16.31 -7.78
CA PRO A 26 -12.92 17.04 -7.28
C PRO A 26 -13.96 16.05 -6.75
N VAL A 27 -13.62 15.29 -5.72
CA VAL A 27 -14.53 14.31 -5.14
C VAL A 27 -15.25 14.95 -3.96
N LYS A 28 -16.59 14.99 -4.05
CA LYS A 28 -17.45 15.32 -2.91
C LYS A 28 -17.68 14.03 -2.13
N TYR A 29 -17.08 13.93 -0.95
CA TYR A 29 -17.31 12.82 -0.04
C TYR A 29 -18.44 13.17 0.93
N ASP A 30 -19.35 12.22 1.16
CA ASP A 30 -20.21 12.24 2.35
C ASP A 30 -19.57 11.36 3.42
N ILE A 31 -18.90 12.01 4.37
CA ILE A 31 -18.18 11.37 5.46
C ILE A 31 -18.86 11.78 6.75
N SER A 32 -19.29 10.80 7.54
CA SER A 32 -19.67 11.03 8.92
C SER A 32 -18.45 10.83 9.81
N THR A 33 -18.26 11.75 10.73
CA THR A 33 -17.26 11.64 11.79
C THR A 33 -17.96 11.68 13.13
N TYR A 34 -17.65 10.73 14.01
CA TYR A 34 -18.19 10.74 15.36
C TYR A 34 -17.12 10.35 16.38
N GLY A 35 -17.23 10.92 17.57
CA GLY A 35 -16.37 10.57 18.70
C GLY A 35 -16.80 9.25 19.33
N ALA A 36 -15.82 8.47 19.79
CA ALA A 36 -16.03 7.30 20.62
C ALA A 36 -14.97 7.27 21.73
N ASP A 37 -15.41 7.02 22.94
CA ASP A 37 -14.53 6.90 24.10
C ASP A 37 -14.40 5.43 24.46
N TYR A 38 -13.16 4.97 24.56
CA TYR A 38 -12.86 3.60 24.94
C TYR A 38 -12.01 3.57 26.20
N THR A 39 -12.32 2.65 27.11
CA THR A 39 -11.37 2.25 28.15
C THR A 39 -10.15 1.60 27.51
N VAL A 40 -8.98 1.72 28.14
CA VAL A 40 -7.75 1.08 27.67
C VAL A 40 -7.94 -0.44 27.57
N ASP A 41 -8.53 -1.07 28.58
CA ASP A 41 -8.84 -2.51 28.56
C ASP A 41 -9.77 -2.88 27.38
N GLY A 42 -10.78 -2.05 27.13
CA GLY A 42 -11.69 -2.24 26.00
C GLY A 42 -10.98 -2.15 24.64
N LEU A 43 -10.05 -1.20 24.48
CA LEU A 43 -9.22 -1.10 23.27
C LEU A 43 -8.32 -2.32 23.09
N VAL A 44 -7.63 -2.73 24.15
CA VAL A 44 -6.71 -3.88 24.10
C VAL A 44 -7.45 -5.15 23.71
N LYS A 45 -8.61 -5.42 24.32
CA LYS A 45 -9.45 -6.58 23.96
C LYS A 45 -9.88 -6.56 22.50
N ARG A 46 -10.25 -5.40 21.97
CA ARG A 46 -10.65 -5.25 20.55
C ARG A 46 -9.46 -5.39 19.60
N LEU A 47 -8.27 -4.95 19.99
CA LEU A 47 -7.03 -5.18 19.25
C LEU A 47 -6.67 -6.67 19.21
N GLN A 48 -6.73 -7.36 20.35
CA GLN A 48 -6.43 -8.80 20.45
C GLN A 48 -7.42 -9.65 19.65
N LYS A 49 -8.70 -9.26 19.62
CA LYS A 49 -9.74 -9.94 18.83
C LYS A 49 -9.65 -9.63 17.33
N GLY A 50 -8.95 -8.57 16.94
CA GLY A 50 -8.89 -8.10 15.54
C GLY A 50 -10.13 -7.30 15.09
N ASP A 51 -10.92 -6.78 16.05
CA ASP A 51 -12.03 -5.86 15.77
C ASP A 51 -11.50 -4.43 15.49
N ILE A 52 -10.35 -4.09 16.08
CA ILE A 52 -9.51 -2.93 15.72
C ILE A 52 -8.19 -3.51 15.21
N PHE A 53 -7.72 -3.08 14.05
CA PHE A 53 -6.53 -3.67 13.45
C PHE A 53 -5.69 -2.65 12.69
N ILE A 54 -4.45 -3.06 12.45
CA ILE A 54 -3.47 -2.35 11.63
C ILE A 54 -3.28 -3.18 10.36
N PRO A 55 -3.28 -2.57 9.17
CA PRO A 55 -2.93 -3.28 7.94
C PRO A 55 -1.48 -3.75 7.97
N ASP A 56 -1.23 -4.90 7.35
CA ASP A 56 0.08 -5.55 7.35
C ASP A 56 1.20 -4.70 6.73
N PHE A 57 0.85 -3.77 5.85
CA PHE A 57 1.80 -2.87 5.19
C PHE A 57 2.16 -1.62 6.00
N GLN A 58 1.42 -1.31 7.07
CA GLN A 58 1.73 -0.12 7.85
C GLN A 58 3.10 -0.27 8.52
N ARG A 59 3.83 0.85 8.65
CA ARG A 59 5.20 0.86 9.16
C ARG A 59 5.32 0.04 10.44
N ASP A 60 6.45 -0.64 10.56
CA ASP A 60 6.82 -1.33 11.80
C ASP A 60 6.65 -0.44 13.03
N TYR A 61 6.44 -1.07 14.17
CA TYR A 61 6.49 -0.38 15.44
C TYR A 61 7.91 0.19 15.67
N VAL A 62 8.03 1.52 15.73
CA VAL A 62 9.32 2.24 15.78
C VAL A 62 9.63 2.81 17.15
N TRP A 63 8.64 2.91 18.04
CA TRP A 63 8.90 3.40 19.40
C TRP A 63 9.85 2.44 20.13
N ASN A 64 10.81 3.01 20.84
CA ASN A 64 11.61 2.24 21.78
C ASN A 64 10.85 2.02 23.09
N GLN A 65 11.32 1.10 23.94
CA GLN A 65 10.63 0.73 25.17
C GLN A 65 10.42 1.92 26.12
N SER A 66 11.31 2.92 26.12
CA SER A 66 11.14 4.10 26.97
C SER A 66 10.06 5.06 26.47
N GLU A 67 9.87 5.21 25.15
CA GLU A 67 8.77 5.98 24.58
C GLU A 67 7.42 5.31 24.89
N ALA A 68 7.36 3.99 24.71
CA ALA A 68 6.21 3.18 25.10
C ALA A 68 5.92 3.28 26.60
N SER A 69 6.95 3.23 27.45
CA SER A 69 6.81 3.32 28.91
C SER A 69 6.24 4.67 29.34
N ARG A 70 6.65 5.77 28.70
CA ARG A 70 6.12 7.12 28.98
C ARG A 70 4.64 7.26 28.66
N LEU A 71 4.16 6.57 27.62
CA LEU A 71 2.72 6.51 27.34
C LEU A 71 1.97 5.82 28.48
N ILE A 72 2.44 4.64 28.91
CA ILE A 72 1.80 3.90 30.01
C ILE A 72 1.84 4.72 31.30
N GLU A 73 2.98 5.34 31.62
CA GLU A 73 3.11 6.25 32.76
C GLU A 73 2.12 7.41 32.68
N SER A 74 1.93 8.02 31.51
CA SER A 74 0.98 9.13 31.36
C SER A 74 -0.43 8.70 31.79
N LEU A 75 -0.88 7.51 31.38
CA LEU A 75 -2.18 6.96 31.75
C LEU A 75 -2.24 6.59 33.25
N LEU A 76 -1.18 5.96 33.78
CA LEU A 76 -1.04 5.67 35.21
C LEU A 76 -1.06 6.95 36.07
N LEU A 77 -0.58 8.07 35.55
CA LEU A 77 -0.66 9.38 36.21
C LEU A 77 -2.02 10.07 36.02
N GLY A 78 -2.87 9.58 35.12
CA GLY A 78 -4.16 10.20 34.78
C GLY A 78 -4.01 11.43 33.88
N LEU A 79 -2.90 11.52 33.15
CA LEU A 79 -2.65 12.57 32.16
C LEU A 79 -3.35 12.21 30.85
N PRO A 80 -3.95 13.20 30.15
CA PRO A 80 -4.56 12.96 28.86
C PRO A 80 -3.48 12.60 27.82
N ILE A 81 -3.79 11.65 26.95
CA ILE A 81 -2.98 11.32 25.78
C ILE A 81 -3.67 11.83 24.51
N PRO A 82 -2.95 12.08 23.41
CA PRO A 82 -3.60 12.40 22.15
C PRO A 82 -4.59 11.30 21.75
N GLY A 83 -5.71 11.68 21.13
CA GLY A 83 -6.73 10.74 20.64
C GLY A 83 -6.29 9.98 19.39
N VAL A 84 -6.98 8.90 19.06
CA VAL A 84 -6.70 8.06 17.88
C VAL A 84 -7.70 8.32 16.76
N PHE A 85 -7.31 8.05 15.51
CA PHE A 85 -8.22 8.09 14.37
C PHE A 85 -8.42 6.68 13.83
N LEU A 86 -9.69 6.31 13.65
CA LEU A 86 -10.08 5.00 13.15
C LEU A 86 -11.01 5.18 11.95
N ALA A 87 -10.89 4.34 10.92
CA ALA A 87 -11.88 4.25 9.85
C ALA A 87 -12.75 3.01 10.07
N LYS A 88 -14.06 3.17 9.95
CA LYS A 88 -15.00 2.06 10.06
C LYS A 88 -15.26 1.42 8.70
N GLU A 89 -15.03 0.13 8.61
CA GLU A 89 -15.39 -0.66 7.43
C GLU A 89 -16.91 -0.90 7.39
N SER A 90 -17.56 -0.53 6.28
CA SER A 90 -19.00 -0.77 6.08
C SER A 90 -19.34 -2.26 6.05
N GLU A 91 -18.49 -3.08 5.42
CA GLU A 91 -18.73 -4.51 5.19
C GLU A 91 -18.61 -5.35 6.48
N THR A 92 -17.60 -5.08 7.30
CA THR A 92 -17.25 -5.93 8.46
C THR A 92 -17.53 -5.26 9.82
N ASN A 93 -17.80 -3.96 9.84
CA ASN A 93 -17.81 -3.11 11.05
C ASN A 93 -16.49 -3.06 11.82
N LYS A 94 -15.40 -3.64 11.29
CA LYS A 94 -14.07 -3.50 11.90
C LYS A 94 -13.58 -2.07 11.80
N LEU A 95 -12.65 -1.72 12.69
CA LEU A 95 -12.03 -0.41 12.77
C LEU A 95 -10.57 -0.50 12.35
N LEU A 96 -10.28 0.12 11.21
CA LEU A 96 -8.94 0.31 10.70
C LEU A 96 -8.25 1.46 11.42
N ILE A 97 -7.03 1.26 11.93
CA ILE A 97 -6.24 2.33 12.54
C ILE A 97 -5.68 3.26 11.47
N ILE A 98 -6.01 4.56 11.56
CA ILE A 98 -5.52 5.62 10.66
C ILE A 98 -4.39 6.41 11.31
N ASP A 99 -4.55 6.75 12.60
CA ASP A 99 -3.53 7.37 13.44
C ASP A 99 -3.56 6.75 14.85
N GLY A 100 -2.41 6.75 15.52
CA GLY A 100 -2.28 6.22 16.88
C GLY A 100 -1.78 4.79 16.97
N GLN A 101 -1.29 4.20 15.87
CA GLN A 101 -0.69 2.86 15.85
C GLN A 101 0.31 2.64 16.99
N GLN A 102 1.29 3.52 17.15
CA GLN A 102 2.35 3.32 18.14
C GLN A 102 1.77 3.35 19.57
N ARG A 103 0.72 4.15 19.80
CA ARG A 103 0.02 4.19 21.10
C ARG A 103 -0.75 2.90 21.35
N LEU A 104 -1.62 2.51 20.42
CA LEU A 104 -2.45 1.32 20.53
C LEU A 104 -1.62 0.03 20.65
N LYS A 105 -0.53 -0.10 19.87
CA LYS A 105 0.40 -1.23 19.99
C LYS A 105 1.15 -1.23 21.30
N SER A 106 1.59 -0.08 21.82
CA SER A 106 2.24 -0.01 23.14
C SER A 106 1.32 -0.53 24.25
N LEU A 107 0.02 -0.17 24.20
CA LEU A 107 -0.98 -0.67 25.13
C LEU A 107 -1.14 -2.19 24.98
N GLN A 108 -1.35 -2.68 23.76
CA GLN A 108 -1.44 -4.11 23.47
C GLN A 108 -0.23 -4.89 24.02
N PHE A 109 0.98 -4.43 23.71
CA PHE A 109 2.23 -5.07 24.13
C PHE A 109 2.42 -5.09 25.64
N PHE A 110 2.02 -4.03 26.34
CA PHE A 110 2.14 -3.97 27.80
C PHE A 110 1.20 -4.98 28.48
N TYR A 111 -0.04 -5.09 28.00
CA TYR A 111 -1.03 -6.06 28.48
C TYR A 111 -0.67 -7.51 28.13
N GLU A 112 -0.10 -7.74 26.95
CA GLU A 112 0.41 -9.06 26.55
C GLU A 112 1.72 -9.44 27.27
N GLY A 113 2.37 -8.49 27.93
CA GLY A 113 3.60 -8.69 28.71
C GLY A 113 4.88 -8.74 27.90
N PHE A 114 4.83 -8.57 26.56
CA PHE A 114 5.99 -8.64 25.68
C PHE A 114 6.13 -7.38 24.82
N PHE A 115 7.33 -6.79 24.81
CA PHE A 115 7.63 -5.58 24.07
C PHE A 115 7.97 -5.90 22.61
N ASN A 116 7.11 -5.44 21.69
CA ASN A 116 7.26 -5.57 20.23
C ASN A 116 7.69 -7.00 19.79
N PRO A 117 6.92 -8.05 20.14
CA PRO A 117 7.25 -9.42 19.78
C PRO A 117 7.28 -9.57 18.25
N LYS A 118 8.33 -10.19 17.72
CA LYS A 118 8.43 -10.56 16.30
C LYS A 118 8.25 -12.06 16.15
N ASP A 119 7.54 -12.51 15.11
CA ASP A 119 7.15 -13.92 14.92
C ASP A 119 8.33 -14.90 14.84
N HIS A 120 9.52 -14.42 14.45
CA HIS A 120 10.73 -15.25 14.33
C HIS A 120 11.71 -15.14 15.51
N GLN A 121 11.35 -14.47 16.61
CA GLN A 121 12.23 -14.38 17.78
C GLN A 121 12.08 -15.59 18.71
N LYS A 122 13.19 -16.29 18.95
CA LYS A 122 13.26 -17.43 19.90
C LYS A 122 12.93 -17.02 21.35
N THR A 123 13.14 -15.76 21.70
CA THR A 123 12.85 -15.20 23.03
C THR A 123 12.08 -13.90 22.87
N LYS A 124 10.93 -13.79 23.55
CA LYS A 124 10.16 -12.55 23.60
C LYS A 124 10.71 -11.65 24.70
N ARG A 125 11.00 -10.39 24.39
CA ARG A 125 11.44 -9.39 25.36
C ARG A 125 10.27 -9.02 26.27
N ILE A 126 10.43 -9.15 27.59
CA ILE A 126 9.39 -8.75 28.55
C ILE A 126 9.20 -7.23 28.50
N PHE A 127 7.94 -6.80 28.45
CA PHE A 127 7.59 -5.39 28.61
C PHE A 127 7.55 -5.03 30.10
N LYS A 128 8.63 -4.40 30.56
CA LYS A 128 8.70 -3.68 31.83
C LYS A 128 8.78 -2.17 31.60
N LEU A 129 8.24 -1.36 32.50
CA LEU A 129 8.36 0.10 32.38
C LEU A 129 9.81 0.53 32.60
N THR A 130 10.27 1.50 31.83
CA THR A 130 11.64 2.01 31.87
C THR A 130 11.71 3.52 31.67
N LYS A 131 12.62 4.19 32.38
CA LYS A 131 12.78 5.64 32.38
C LYS A 131 11.48 6.36 32.78
N VAL A 132 10.79 5.82 33.77
CA VAL A 132 9.57 6.35 34.38
C VAL A 132 9.81 6.67 35.86
N GLN A 133 8.80 7.16 36.57
CA GLN A 133 8.87 7.40 38.00
C GLN A 133 9.26 6.13 38.77
N LYS A 134 10.01 6.34 39.86
CA LYS A 134 10.69 5.27 40.62
C LYS A 134 9.75 4.15 41.09
N HIS A 135 8.49 4.46 41.40
CA HIS A 135 7.52 3.46 41.87
C HIS A 135 6.96 2.59 40.73
N PHE A 136 7.00 3.07 39.47
CA PHE A 136 6.61 2.29 38.29
C PHE A 136 7.78 1.58 37.59
N GLU A 137 9.02 2.03 37.83
CA GLU A 137 10.20 1.52 37.15
C GLU A 137 10.34 -0.02 37.30
N GLY A 138 10.45 -0.72 36.17
CA GLY A 138 10.60 -2.17 36.12
C GLY A 138 9.31 -2.97 36.28
N LEU A 139 8.16 -2.34 36.51
CA LEU A 139 6.88 -3.05 36.62
C LEU A 139 6.39 -3.55 35.26
N THR A 140 5.78 -4.73 35.26
CA THR A 140 4.96 -5.27 34.17
C THR A 140 3.48 -5.03 34.49
N TYR A 141 2.57 -5.21 33.53
CA TYR A 141 1.14 -5.07 33.77
C TYR A 141 0.66 -5.92 34.97
N GLU A 142 1.10 -7.19 35.04
CA GLU A 142 0.77 -8.11 36.14
C GLU A 142 1.31 -7.69 37.51
N LYS A 143 2.36 -6.85 37.55
CA LYS A 143 3.03 -6.40 38.78
C LYS A 143 2.61 -5.00 39.23
N LEU A 144 1.70 -4.35 38.50
CA LEU A 144 1.10 -3.10 38.96
C LEU A 144 0.33 -3.34 40.27
N GLU A 145 0.33 -2.34 41.15
CA GLU A 145 -0.59 -2.34 42.28
C GLU A 145 -2.04 -2.34 41.77
N GLU A 146 -2.96 -2.90 42.56
CA GLU A 146 -4.35 -3.05 42.14
C GLU A 146 -5.00 -1.72 41.74
N ASN A 147 -4.76 -0.65 42.50
CA ASN A 147 -5.28 0.68 42.21
C ASN A 147 -4.71 1.26 40.91
N ASP A 148 -3.43 1.04 40.63
CA ASP A 148 -2.76 1.50 39.41
C ASP A 148 -3.26 0.75 38.18
N ARG A 149 -3.49 -0.57 38.33
CA ARG A 149 -4.08 -1.38 37.28
C ARG A 149 -5.51 -0.94 36.96
N ILE A 150 -6.35 -0.75 37.98
CA ILE A 150 -7.72 -0.22 37.78
C ILE A 150 -7.66 1.14 37.07
N LYS A 151 -6.77 2.03 37.51
CA LYS A 151 -6.62 3.36 36.89
C LYS A 151 -6.18 3.27 35.43
N LEU A 152 -5.26 2.37 35.09
CA LEU A 152 -4.84 2.14 33.71
C LEU A 152 -5.99 1.57 32.88
N ASP A 153 -6.66 0.52 33.38
CA ASP A 153 -7.76 -0.17 32.70
C ASP A 153 -8.92 0.78 32.38
N ASP A 154 -9.29 1.64 33.34
CA ASP A 154 -10.39 2.60 33.24
C ASP A 154 -10.02 3.91 32.53
N SER A 155 -8.73 4.12 32.23
CA SER A 155 -8.29 5.30 31.49
C SER A 155 -8.98 5.37 30.13
N ILE A 156 -9.45 6.56 29.75
CA ILE A 156 -10.17 6.78 28.51
C ILE A 156 -9.22 7.25 27.41
N VAL A 157 -9.31 6.57 26.26
CA VAL A 157 -8.68 7.01 25.02
C VAL A 157 -9.76 7.46 24.07
N HIS A 158 -9.72 8.75 23.72
CA HIS A 158 -10.64 9.36 22.77
C HIS A 158 -10.31 8.88 21.35
N ALA A 159 -11.32 8.40 20.62
CA ALA A 159 -11.21 8.01 19.23
C ALA A 159 -12.12 8.88 18.36
N THR A 160 -11.60 9.37 17.24
CA THR A 160 -12.43 9.90 16.15
C THR A 160 -12.63 8.79 15.13
N ILE A 161 -13.87 8.38 14.94
CA ILE A 161 -14.23 7.36 13.96
C ILE A 161 -14.75 8.04 12.71
N VAL A 162 -14.12 7.69 11.60
CA VAL A 162 -14.49 8.15 10.26
C VAL A 162 -15.26 7.02 9.60
N LYS A 163 -16.48 7.30 9.17
CA LYS A 163 -17.29 6.39 8.37
C LYS A 163 -17.72 7.11 7.11
N GLN A 164 -17.63 6.41 6.00
CA GLN A 164 -18.11 6.92 4.73
C GLN A 164 -19.58 6.51 4.57
N GLU A 165 -20.47 7.47 4.30
CA GLU A 165 -21.92 7.20 4.16
C GLU A 165 -22.31 6.95 2.71
N ALA A 166 -21.75 7.71 1.75
CA ALA A 166 -22.01 7.52 0.33
C ALA A 166 -20.91 8.09 -0.58
N PRO A 167 -20.77 7.59 -1.83
CA PRO A 167 -21.29 6.30 -2.34
C PRO A 167 -20.51 5.10 -1.75
N ASP A 168 -21.09 3.90 -1.82
CA ASP A 168 -20.56 2.68 -1.17
C ASP A 168 -19.57 1.90 -2.09
N ASN A 169 -19.69 2.03 -3.42
CA ASN A 169 -19.11 1.09 -4.39
C ASN A 169 -17.95 1.61 -5.27
N GLU A 170 -17.58 2.89 -5.22
CA GLU A 170 -16.45 3.46 -5.99
C GLU A 170 -15.64 4.52 -5.22
N ASN A 171 -15.73 4.50 -3.89
CA ASN A 171 -15.35 5.65 -3.08
C ASN A 171 -14.00 5.47 -2.38
N THR A 172 -13.22 6.54 -2.42
CA THR A 172 -11.81 6.64 -2.05
C THR A 172 -11.63 7.55 -0.83
N SER A 173 -12.70 7.93 -0.13
CA SER A 173 -12.65 8.95 0.93
C SER A 173 -11.68 8.58 2.05
N ILE A 174 -11.65 7.30 2.44
CA ILE A 174 -10.75 6.79 3.47
C ILE A 174 -9.29 6.93 3.05
N TYR A 175 -8.96 6.74 1.76
CA TYR A 175 -7.62 7.01 1.23
C TYR A 175 -7.19 8.46 1.55
N HIS A 176 -8.05 9.42 1.24
CA HIS A 176 -7.74 10.83 1.39
C HIS A 176 -7.71 11.33 2.83
N VAL A 177 -8.52 10.72 3.70
CA VAL A 177 -8.44 10.93 5.15
C VAL A 177 -7.11 10.39 5.66
N PHE A 178 -6.74 9.17 5.26
CA PHE A 178 -5.47 8.55 5.64
C PHE A 178 -4.27 9.37 5.16
N GLU A 179 -4.27 9.79 3.89
CA GLU A 179 -3.24 10.63 3.29
C GLU A 179 -3.02 11.94 4.06
N ARG A 180 -4.10 12.62 4.48
CA ARG A 180 -4.02 13.90 5.19
C ARG A 180 -3.63 13.78 6.65
N LEU A 181 -4.04 12.70 7.33
CA LEU A 181 -3.71 12.48 8.74
C LEU A 181 -2.29 11.96 8.93
N ASN A 182 -1.73 11.24 7.95
CA ASN A 182 -0.37 10.70 8.00
C ASN A 182 0.76 11.74 7.79
N ASN A 183 0.50 13.02 8.06
CA ASN A 183 1.46 14.12 7.89
C ASN A 183 2.48 14.27 9.04
N GLY A 184 2.37 13.49 10.12
CA GLY A 184 3.24 13.57 11.31
C GLY A 184 4.65 12.94 11.15
N GLY A 185 5.10 12.61 9.94
CA GLY A 185 6.39 11.96 9.66
C GLY A 185 6.72 11.91 8.17
N LYS A 186 7.56 10.97 7.72
CA LYS A 186 7.77 10.72 6.27
C LYS A 186 6.40 10.47 5.63
N LYS A 187 6.03 11.17 4.56
CA LYS A 187 4.77 10.93 3.85
C LYS A 187 4.79 9.54 3.22
N LEU A 188 3.69 8.79 3.36
CA LEU A 188 3.49 7.54 2.64
C LEU A 188 3.24 7.85 1.14
N THR A 189 3.70 6.99 0.24
CA THR A 189 3.36 7.07 -1.18
C THR A 189 1.91 6.65 -1.39
N PRO A 190 1.31 7.00 -2.54
CA PRO A 190 -0.02 6.52 -2.88
C PRO A 190 -0.16 5.00 -2.77
N GLN A 191 0.80 4.23 -3.28
CA GLN A 191 0.75 2.78 -3.19
C GLN A 191 0.88 2.26 -1.76
N GLU A 192 1.74 2.88 -0.93
CA GLU A 192 1.84 2.56 0.50
C GLU A 192 0.48 2.73 1.21
N ILE A 193 -0.29 3.77 0.86
CA ILE A 193 -1.63 3.99 1.40
C ILE A 193 -2.62 2.95 0.87
N ARG A 194 -2.60 2.64 -0.44
CA ARG A 194 -3.50 1.65 -1.05
C ARG A 194 -3.35 0.28 -0.42
N THR A 195 -2.12 -0.18 -0.21
CA THR A 195 -1.88 -1.49 0.43
C THR A 195 -2.43 -1.52 1.86
N ALA A 196 -2.40 -0.38 2.57
CA ALA A 196 -2.97 -0.29 3.91
C ALA A 196 -4.51 -0.33 3.93
N ILE A 197 -5.17 0.45 3.07
CA ILE A 197 -6.63 0.62 3.14
C ILE A 197 -7.42 -0.40 2.31
N TYR A 198 -6.83 -0.93 1.23
CA TYR A 198 -7.47 -1.85 0.28
C TYR A 198 -6.91 -3.27 0.40
N TYR A 199 -6.53 -3.70 1.62
CA TYR A 199 -6.11 -5.08 1.88
C TYR A 199 -7.14 -6.10 1.36
N GLY A 200 -6.69 -7.25 0.85
CA GLY A 200 -7.55 -8.27 0.25
C GLY A 200 -6.83 -9.07 -0.81
N GLU A 201 -7.56 -9.99 -1.45
CA GLU A 201 -7.01 -11.00 -2.36
C GLU A 201 -6.30 -10.40 -3.59
N LEU A 202 -6.68 -9.19 -4.05
CA LEU A 202 -5.93 -8.51 -5.11
C LEU A 202 -4.54 -8.05 -4.65
N ASN A 203 -4.41 -7.55 -3.42
CA ASN A 203 -3.10 -7.19 -2.89
C ASN A 203 -2.24 -8.43 -2.66
N ASP A 204 -2.84 -9.55 -2.24
CA ASP A 204 -2.13 -10.83 -2.12
C ASP A 204 -1.62 -11.31 -3.49
N LEU A 205 -2.43 -11.17 -4.55
CA LEU A 205 -2.00 -11.44 -5.92
C LEU A 205 -0.87 -10.50 -6.35
N ILE A 206 -0.96 -9.20 -6.08
CA ILE A 206 0.10 -8.24 -6.38
C ILE A 206 1.40 -8.62 -5.65
N GLU A 207 1.33 -9.05 -4.39
CA GLU A 207 2.47 -9.53 -3.62
C GLU A 207 3.10 -10.79 -4.24
N GLU A 208 2.27 -11.76 -4.62
CA GLU A 208 2.71 -12.99 -5.29
C GLU A 208 3.46 -12.65 -6.60
N LEU A 209 2.87 -11.76 -7.41
CA LEU A 209 3.46 -11.33 -8.68
C LEU A 209 4.69 -10.46 -8.49
N ASN A 210 4.77 -9.70 -7.40
CA ASN A 210 5.96 -8.94 -7.06
C ASN A 210 7.16 -9.88 -6.83
N ASN A 211 6.91 -11.03 -6.23
CA ASN A 211 7.92 -12.07 -5.99
C ASN A 211 8.17 -12.99 -7.21
N TYR A 212 7.47 -12.77 -8.32
CA TYR A 212 7.65 -13.56 -9.52
C TYR A 212 9.04 -13.37 -10.11
N LYS A 213 9.76 -14.48 -10.37
CA LYS A 213 11.17 -14.45 -10.78
C LYS A 213 11.41 -13.58 -12.02
N ASP A 214 10.63 -13.74 -13.09
CA ASP A 214 10.87 -12.98 -14.32
C ASP A 214 10.54 -11.49 -14.13
N TRP A 215 9.62 -11.15 -13.24
CA TRP A 215 9.36 -9.76 -12.85
C TRP A 215 10.54 -9.17 -12.06
N ARG A 216 11.09 -9.89 -11.09
CA ARG A 216 12.33 -9.48 -10.38
C ARG A 216 13.53 -9.36 -11.33
N ASP A 217 13.64 -10.25 -12.31
CA ASP A 217 14.68 -10.16 -13.34
C ASP A 217 14.51 -8.90 -14.23
N MET A 218 13.27 -8.49 -14.51
CA MET A 218 12.93 -7.36 -15.39
C MET A 218 12.91 -6.00 -14.69
N PHE A 219 12.45 -5.94 -13.45
CA PHE A 219 12.47 -4.77 -12.56
C PHE A 219 13.83 -4.70 -11.87
N GLY A 220 13.98 -5.43 -10.77
CA GLY A 220 15.17 -5.47 -9.93
C GLY A 220 14.82 -5.93 -8.52
N PRO A 221 15.62 -5.54 -7.51
CA PRO A 221 15.27 -5.70 -6.09
C PRO A 221 13.93 -5.06 -5.74
N GLU A 222 13.33 -5.48 -4.64
CA GLU A 222 12.09 -4.87 -4.16
C GLU A 222 12.27 -3.37 -3.89
N ASN A 223 11.27 -2.58 -4.29
CA ASN A 223 11.30 -1.15 -4.07
C ASN A 223 10.74 -0.81 -2.68
N ALA A 224 11.51 -0.10 -1.85
CA ALA A 224 11.11 0.20 -0.47
C ALA A 224 9.87 1.11 -0.36
N ARG A 225 9.49 1.79 -1.45
CA ARG A 225 8.32 2.67 -1.56
C ARG A 225 7.17 2.04 -2.37
N LEU A 226 7.26 0.73 -2.62
CA LEU A 226 6.28 -0.09 -3.34
C LEU A 226 6.05 0.28 -4.81
N LYS A 227 7.02 0.91 -5.48
CA LYS A 227 6.83 1.30 -6.87
C LYS A 227 6.67 0.09 -7.81
N ASP A 228 7.37 -1.00 -7.50
CA ASP A 228 7.21 -2.29 -8.16
C ASP A 228 5.78 -2.84 -8.09
N LYS A 229 5.16 -2.77 -6.90
CA LYS A 229 3.76 -3.19 -6.71
C LYS A 229 2.78 -2.25 -7.40
N GLU A 230 3.07 -0.93 -7.42
CA GLU A 230 2.25 0.03 -8.15
C GLU A 230 2.24 -0.24 -9.66
N LEU A 231 3.37 -0.65 -10.25
CA LEU A 231 3.43 -1.02 -11.66
C LEU A 231 2.53 -2.21 -11.99
N ILE A 232 2.54 -3.25 -11.15
CA ILE A 232 1.62 -4.40 -11.30
C ILE A 232 0.16 -3.94 -11.23
N LEU A 233 -0.16 -3.06 -10.27
CA LEU A 233 -1.51 -2.49 -10.14
C LEU A 233 -1.91 -1.66 -11.37
N ARG A 234 -1.01 -0.81 -11.89
CA ARG A 234 -1.21 -0.01 -13.10
C ARG A 234 -1.48 -0.90 -14.31
N PHE A 235 -0.73 -2.00 -14.45
CA PHE A 235 -0.99 -3.02 -15.47
C PHE A 235 -2.43 -3.55 -15.38
N PHE A 236 -2.87 -4.01 -14.21
CA PHE A 236 -4.23 -4.54 -14.06
C PHE A 236 -5.31 -3.49 -14.31
N ALA A 237 -5.13 -2.29 -13.76
CA ALA A 237 -6.10 -1.21 -13.92
C ALA A 237 -6.23 -0.80 -15.40
N ALA A 238 -5.12 -0.64 -16.11
CA ALA A 238 -5.13 -0.32 -17.53
C ALA A 238 -5.66 -1.48 -18.38
N PHE A 239 -5.25 -2.73 -18.12
CA PHE A 239 -5.68 -3.89 -18.89
C PHE A 239 -7.20 -4.10 -18.82
N TYR A 240 -7.78 -4.05 -17.61
CA TYR A 240 -9.20 -4.33 -17.44
C TYR A 240 -10.11 -3.10 -17.55
N ARG A 241 -9.58 -1.88 -17.34
CA ARG A 241 -10.40 -0.68 -17.11
C ARG A 241 -9.84 0.59 -17.75
N ALA A 242 -8.96 0.50 -18.76
CA ALA A 242 -8.52 1.65 -19.53
C ALA A 242 -9.68 2.49 -20.10
N ASP A 243 -10.82 1.86 -20.44
CA ASP A 243 -12.03 2.55 -20.92
C ASP A 243 -12.68 3.46 -19.88
N LYS A 244 -12.35 3.27 -18.60
CA LYS A 244 -12.81 4.08 -17.47
C LYS A 244 -11.72 4.97 -16.90
N TYR A 245 -10.57 5.07 -17.56
CA TYR A 245 -9.52 5.98 -17.14
C TYR A 245 -10.01 7.43 -17.22
N SER A 246 -9.76 8.17 -16.16
CA SER A 246 -9.81 9.63 -16.16
C SER A 246 -8.88 10.12 -15.06
N LYS A 247 -8.17 11.21 -15.35
CA LYS A 247 -7.22 11.79 -14.40
C LYS A 247 -7.92 12.25 -13.10
N PRO A 248 -7.24 12.18 -11.94
CA PRO A 248 -5.84 11.79 -11.76
C PRO A 248 -5.62 10.26 -11.69
N MET A 249 -4.42 9.81 -12.07
CA MET A 249 -4.00 8.40 -11.99
C MET A 249 -4.21 7.81 -10.59
N VAL A 250 -3.97 8.60 -9.54
CA VAL A 250 -4.17 8.16 -8.15
C VAL A 250 -5.59 7.65 -7.91
N GLU A 251 -6.59 8.38 -8.39
CA GLU A 251 -8.00 8.01 -8.22
C GLU A 251 -8.41 6.83 -9.09
N PHE A 252 -7.88 6.74 -10.31
CA PHE A 252 -8.09 5.58 -11.17
C PHE A 252 -7.65 4.28 -10.48
N LEU A 253 -6.44 4.27 -9.91
CA LEU A 253 -5.90 3.11 -9.19
C LEU A 253 -6.64 2.85 -7.87
N ASN A 254 -7.06 3.90 -7.15
CA ASN A 254 -7.84 3.76 -5.92
C ASN A 254 -9.20 3.09 -6.19
N LYS A 255 -9.92 3.53 -7.23
CA LYS A 255 -11.20 2.94 -7.64
C LYS A 255 -11.03 1.49 -8.08
N PHE A 256 -9.97 1.17 -8.82
CA PHE A 256 -9.67 -0.19 -9.22
C PHE A 256 -9.45 -1.10 -8.00
N ASN A 257 -8.56 -0.71 -7.09
CA ASN A 257 -8.28 -1.48 -5.87
C ASN A 257 -9.52 -1.71 -5.00
N LYS A 258 -10.34 -0.68 -4.77
CA LYS A 258 -11.56 -0.84 -3.98
C LYS A 258 -12.54 -1.81 -4.64
N ARG A 259 -12.72 -1.70 -5.96
CA ARG A 259 -13.67 -2.52 -6.71
C ARG A 259 -13.24 -3.98 -6.79
N PHE A 260 -11.96 -4.23 -6.99
CA PHE A 260 -11.39 -5.57 -7.13
C PHE A 260 -10.68 -6.01 -5.85
N ARG A 261 -11.08 -5.51 -4.68
CA ARG A 261 -10.43 -5.80 -3.39
C ARG A 261 -10.34 -7.31 -3.12
N ASN A 262 -11.46 -8.00 -3.29
CA ASN A 262 -11.61 -9.45 -3.15
C ASN A 262 -12.32 -9.98 -4.41
N PRO A 263 -11.60 -10.09 -5.55
CA PRO A 263 -12.18 -10.58 -6.79
C PRO A 263 -12.37 -12.10 -6.73
N ASP A 264 -13.13 -12.69 -7.65
CA ASP A 264 -13.31 -14.14 -7.64
C ASP A 264 -12.05 -14.90 -8.12
N GLN A 265 -11.97 -16.19 -7.78
CA GLN A 265 -10.83 -17.03 -8.14
C GLN A 265 -10.55 -17.06 -9.66
N PRO A 266 -11.56 -17.13 -10.57
CA PRO A 266 -11.31 -17.03 -12.01
C PRO A 266 -10.61 -15.74 -12.43
N PHE A 267 -10.99 -14.60 -11.86
CA PHE A 267 -10.29 -13.33 -12.10
C PHE A 267 -8.85 -13.38 -11.61
N ILE A 268 -8.60 -13.93 -10.43
CA ILE A 268 -7.24 -14.08 -9.86
C ILE A 268 -6.36 -14.94 -10.77
N ASP A 269 -6.88 -16.10 -11.20
CA ASP A 269 -6.12 -17.07 -11.99
C ASP A 269 -5.78 -16.55 -13.39
N SER A 270 -6.76 -15.93 -14.07
CA SER A 270 -6.54 -15.31 -15.38
C SER A 270 -5.57 -14.12 -15.29
N SER A 271 -5.77 -13.23 -14.32
CA SER A 271 -4.88 -12.07 -14.09
C SER A 271 -3.43 -12.50 -13.82
N ARG A 272 -3.25 -13.53 -12.99
CA ARG A 272 -1.94 -14.12 -12.71
C ARG A 272 -1.27 -14.60 -14.00
N GLN A 273 -2.02 -15.33 -14.83
CA GLN A 273 -1.51 -15.90 -16.07
C GLN A 273 -1.14 -14.80 -17.08
N PHE A 274 -2.04 -13.83 -17.31
CA PHE A 274 -1.77 -12.71 -18.24
C PHE A 274 -0.54 -11.90 -17.85
N PHE A 275 -0.35 -11.61 -16.56
CA PHE A 275 0.84 -10.91 -16.11
C PHE A 275 2.10 -11.76 -16.30
N LYS A 276 2.10 -13.02 -15.83
CA LYS A 276 3.27 -13.90 -15.92
C LYS A 276 3.69 -14.13 -17.37
N ASP A 277 2.74 -14.47 -18.25
CA ASP A 277 3.03 -14.71 -19.67
C ASP A 277 3.56 -13.46 -20.37
N SER A 278 2.97 -12.30 -20.08
CA SER A 278 3.44 -11.03 -20.66
C SER A 278 4.87 -10.71 -20.23
N ILE A 279 5.18 -10.83 -18.93
CA ILE A 279 6.52 -10.54 -18.40
C ILE A 279 7.56 -11.55 -18.90
N THR A 280 7.25 -12.85 -18.91
CA THR A 280 8.15 -13.87 -19.47
C THR A 280 8.40 -13.64 -20.95
N PHE A 281 7.36 -13.32 -21.70
CA PHE A 281 7.48 -13.03 -23.12
C PHE A 281 8.37 -11.81 -23.38
N LEU A 282 8.14 -10.71 -22.67
CA LEU A 282 8.93 -9.47 -22.79
C LEU A 282 10.39 -9.70 -22.42
N LYS A 283 10.63 -10.45 -21.35
CA LYS A 283 11.97 -10.86 -20.93
C LYS A 283 12.69 -11.64 -22.02
N ASN A 284 12.04 -12.64 -22.61
CA ASN A 284 12.63 -13.48 -23.65
C ASN A 284 12.78 -12.76 -25.00
N SER A 285 11.99 -11.71 -25.24
CA SER A 285 12.03 -10.94 -26.48
C SER A 285 13.09 -9.85 -26.45
N VAL A 286 12.91 -8.84 -25.60
CA VAL A 286 13.70 -7.59 -25.60
C VAL A 286 14.37 -7.36 -24.24
N GLY A 287 14.10 -8.21 -23.25
CA GLY A 287 14.68 -8.10 -21.91
C GLY A 287 14.36 -6.76 -21.26
N LYS A 288 15.27 -6.28 -20.40
CA LYS A 288 15.11 -5.01 -19.66
C LYS A 288 14.85 -3.78 -20.54
N SER A 289 15.25 -3.81 -21.81
CA SER A 289 15.00 -2.72 -22.75
C SER A 289 13.51 -2.53 -23.09
N ALA A 290 12.65 -3.53 -22.77
CA ALA A 290 11.20 -3.47 -22.94
C ALA A 290 10.57 -2.15 -22.46
N PHE A 291 11.07 -1.65 -21.33
CA PHE A 291 10.49 -0.52 -20.60
C PHE A 291 11.50 0.61 -20.37
N ARG A 292 12.66 0.54 -21.02
CA ARG A 292 13.80 1.43 -20.76
C ARG A 292 14.27 2.12 -22.03
N PRO A 293 13.46 3.02 -22.63
CA PRO A 293 13.80 3.67 -23.89
C PRO A 293 15.12 4.45 -23.80
N GLU A 294 15.42 5.03 -22.63
CA GLU A 294 16.64 5.81 -22.38
C GLU A 294 17.52 5.16 -21.28
N GLY A 295 17.42 3.84 -21.11
CA GLY A 295 18.18 3.10 -20.09
C GLY A 295 17.62 3.18 -18.66
N VAL A 296 16.62 4.02 -18.42
CA VAL A 296 15.87 4.15 -17.14
C VAL A 296 14.46 3.60 -17.32
N LEU A 297 13.89 2.95 -16.30
CA LEU A 297 12.53 2.42 -16.37
C LEU A 297 11.53 3.58 -16.48
N ASN A 298 10.73 3.59 -17.55
CA ASN A 298 9.65 4.53 -17.74
C ASN A 298 8.30 3.86 -17.43
N VAL A 299 7.57 4.41 -16.47
CA VAL A 299 6.29 3.85 -15.96
C VAL A 299 5.23 3.75 -17.05
N SER A 300 5.12 4.77 -17.90
CA SER A 300 4.13 4.81 -18.98
C SER A 300 4.46 3.82 -20.10
N VAL A 301 5.74 3.64 -20.42
CA VAL A 301 6.18 2.59 -21.37
C VAL A 301 5.88 1.21 -20.80
N PHE A 302 6.22 0.95 -19.53
CA PHE A 302 5.91 -0.31 -18.87
C PHE A 302 4.42 -0.65 -18.97
N GLU A 303 3.56 0.28 -18.57
CA GLU A 303 2.10 0.08 -18.57
C GLU A 303 1.60 -0.23 -19.99
N ALA A 304 1.91 0.64 -20.96
CA ALA A 304 1.38 0.51 -22.31
C ALA A 304 1.88 -0.75 -23.02
N VAL A 305 3.18 -1.06 -22.94
CA VAL A 305 3.77 -2.23 -23.61
C VAL A 305 3.26 -3.53 -22.98
N THR A 306 3.20 -3.62 -21.66
CA THR A 306 2.76 -4.84 -20.98
C THR A 306 1.28 -5.10 -21.22
N VAL A 307 0.44 -4.06 -21.19
CA VAL A 307 -0.99 -4.16 -21.54
C VAL A 307 -1.18 -4.58 -22.99
N GLY A 308 -0.40 -4.02 -23.92
CA GLY A 308 -0.46 -4.40 -25.33
C GLY A 308 -0.14 -5.88 -25.56
N VAL A 309 0.89 -6.41 -24.89
CA VAL A 309 1.21 -7.84 -24.96
C VAL A 309 0.10 -8.70 -24.36
N ALA A 310 -0.43 -8.32 -23.19
CA ALA A 310 -1.51 -9.07 -22.54
C ALA A 310 -2.78 -9.13 -23.40
N LYS A 311 -3.15 -8.04 -24.07
CA LYS A 311 -4.28 -8.02 -25.02
C LYS A 311 -4.09 -9.02 -26.16
N ILE A 312 -2.89 -9.10 -26.75
CA ILE A 312 -2.62 -10.07 -27.82
C ILE A 312 -2.76 -11.50 -27.30
N ILE A 313 -2.25 -11.77 -26.09
CA ILE A 313 -2.36 -13.10 -25.46
C ILE A 313 -3.83 -13.44 -25.19
N GLU A 314 -4.63 -12.49 -24.70
CA GLU A 314 -6.06 -12.66 -24.48
C GLU A 314 -6.82 -12.93 -25.79
N GLU A 315 -6.56 -12.14 -26.84
CA GLU A 315 -7.25 -12.26 -28.12
C GLU A 315 -6.87 -13.53 -28.90
N LYS A 316 -5.59 -13.94 -28.86
CA LYS A 316 -5.06 -15.05 -29.69
C LYS A 316 -4.88 -16.35 -28.93
N GLY A 317 -4.90 -16.32 -27.59
CA GLY A 317 -4.61 -17.47 -26.73
C GLY A 317 -3.13 -17.92 -26.76
N THR A 318 -2.25 -17.16 -27.40
CA THR A 318 -0.81 -17.47 -27.53
C THR A 318 0.03 -16.22 -27.49
N THR A 319 1.31 -16.36 -27.10
CA THR A 319 2.27 -15.25 -27.16
C THR A 319 2.60 -14.85 -28.61
N PRO A 320 2.97 -13.57 -28.86
CA PRO A 320 3.37 -13.11 -30.18
C PRO A 320 4.65 -13.79 -30.70
N ASN A 321 4.93 -13.68 -31.99
CA ASN A 321 6.24 -14.10 -32.52
C ASN A 321 7.36 -13.17 -32.00
N LEU A 322 8.44 -13.76 -31.44
CA LEU A 322 9.55 -13.02 -30.83
C LEU A 322 10.21 -12.00 -31.78
N GLU A 323 10.50 -12.39 -33.03
CA GLU A 323 11.22 -11.52 -33.97
C GLU A 323 10.33 -10.40 -34.50
N ASN A 324 9.07 -10.70 -34.81
CA ASN A 324 8.11 -9.67 -35.20
C ASN A 324 7.91 -8.67 -34.06
N PHE A 325 7.79 -9.15 -32.81
CA PHE A 325 7.63 -8.28 -31.64
C PHE A 325 8.84 -7.36 -31.44
N LYS A 326 10.07 -7.89 -31.53
CA LYS A 326 11.29 -7.06 -31.42
C LYS A 326 11.28 -5.91 -32.42
N SER A 327 10.92 -6.18 -33.68
CA SER A 327 10.84 -5.16 -34.71
C SER A 327 9.74 -4.12 -34.41
N ALA A 328 8.54 -4.57 -34.05
CA ALA A 328 7.43 -3.69 -33.72
C ALA A 328 7.71 -2.83 -32.48
N HIS A 329 8.31 -3.40 -31.44
CA HIS A 329 8.73 -2.69 -30.23
C HIS A 329 9.78 -1.63 -30.53
N GLN A 330 10.80 -1.95 -31.34
CA GLN A 330 11.80 -0.98 -31.76
C GLN A 330 11.19 0.16 -32.58
N GLN A 331 10.25 -0.13 -33.48
CA GLN A 331 9.55 0.89 -34.26
C GLN A 331 8.69 1.78 -33.37
N LEU A 332 7.98 1.20 -32.39
CA LEU A 332 7.19 1.94 -31.39
C LEU A 332 8.07 2.88 -30.57
N LEU A 333 9.22 2.42 -30.06
CA LEU A 333 10.13 3.27 -29.28
C LEU A 333 10.82 4.35 -30.11
N ASN A 334 10.84 4.22 -31.44
CA ASN A 334 11.34 5.25 -32.35
C ASN A 334 10.23 6.20 -32.83
N ASP A 335 8.95 5.95 -32.51
CA ASP A 335 7.85 6.84 -32.88
C ASP A 335 7.87 8.09 -31.98
N PRO A 336 8.10 9.30 -32.54
CA PRO A 336 8.12 10.54 -31.74
C PRO A 336 6.79 10.82 -31.03
N ALA A 337 5.67 10.38 -31.59
CA ALA A 337 4.36 10.54 -30.95
C ALA A 337 4.27 9.64 -29.71
N PHE A 338 4.76 8.41 -29.79
CA PHE A 338 4.79 7.51 -28.65
C PHE A 338 5.71 8.05 -27.56
N ILE A 339 6.95 8.43 -27.91
CA ILE A 339 7.91 9.02 -26.97
C ILE A 339 7.36 10.26 -26.28
N LYS A 340 6.65 11.13 -27.01
CA LYS A 340 5.96 12.28 -26.40
C LYS A 340 4.88 11.83 -25.42
N SER A 341 4.06 10.85 -25.78
CA SER A 341 2.93 10.37 -24.97
C SER A 341 3.32 9.65 -23.67
N VAL A 342 4.58 9.21 -23.56
CA VAL A 342 5.13 8.57 -22.34
C VAL A 342 6.05 9.50 -21.54
N ASN A 343 6.31 10.71 -22.05
CA ASN A 343 7.23 11.68 -21.46
C ASN A 343 6.63 13.07 -21.20
N SER A 344 5.33 13.31 -21.41
CA SER A 344 4.70 14.59 -21.07
C SER A 344 3.19 14.43 -20.90
N GLY A 345 2.63 15.00 -19.82
CA GLY A 345 1.19 14.95 -19.55
C GLY A 345 0.65 13.53 -19.54
N THR A 346 1.42 12.57 -19.01
CA THR A 346 1.13 11.14 -19.11
C THR A 346 -0.17 10.75 -18.41
N SER A 347 -0.64 11.55 -17.46
CA SER A 347 -1.93 11.34 -16.80
C SER A 347 -3.10 11.95 -17.57
N ASP A 348 -2.90 12.79 -18.58
CA ASP A 348 -4.02 13.38 -19.32
C ASP A 348 -4.80 12.29 -20.09
N ASP A 349 -6.13 12.29 -20.00
CA ASP A 349 -7.00 11.27 -20.59
C ASP A 349 -6.72 11.02 -22.09
N ALA A 350 -6.45 12.10 -22.84
CA ALA A 350 -6.11 12.02 -24.25
C ALA A 350 -4.74 11.36 -24.50
N VAL A 351 -3.74 11.68 -23.68
CA VAL A 351 -2.37 11.15 -23.76
C VAL A 351 -2.34 9.69 -23.33
N PHE A 352 -3.06 9.35 -22.24
CA PHE A 352 -3.29 7.97 -21.82
C PHE A 352 -3.87 7.14 -22.96
N LYS A 353 -4.94 7.63 -23.58
CA LYS A 353 -5.57 6.92 -24.70
C LYS A 353 -4.63 6.82 -25.90
N GLU A 354 -3.91 7.89 -26.24
CA GLU A 354 -3.00 7.93 -27.37
C GLU A 354 -1.88 6.90 -27.26
N ARG A 355 -1.20 6.78 -26.11
CA ARG A 355 -0.11 5.81 -25.95
C ARG A 355 -0.59 4.37 -26.17
N HIS A 356 -1.76 4.01 -25.65
CA HIS A 356 -2.33 2.67 -25.80
C HIS A 356 -2.78 2.41 -27.24
N LEU A 357 -3.33 3.41 -27.93
CA LEU A 357 -3.64 3.31 -29.36
C LEU A 357 -2.40 3.13 -30.24
N LEU A 358 -1.29 3.79 -29.90
CA LEU A 358 -0.02 3.63 -30.62
C LEU A 358 0.53 2.21 -30.41
N VAL A 359 0.50 1.69 -29.18
CA VAL A 359 0.85 0.28 -28.92
C VAL A 359 -0.02 -0.66 -29.75
N ASP A 360 -1.35 -0.52 -29.69
CA ASP A 360 -2.28 -1.36 -30.44
C ASP A 360 -2.00 -1.29 -31.95
N LYS A 361 -1.68 -0.10 -32.50
CA LYS A 361 -1.28 0.07 -33.91
C LYS A 361 -0.04 -0.75 -34.27
N TYR A 362 1.03 -0.66 -33.49
CA TYR A 362 2.28 -1.38 -33.78
C TYR A 362 2.16 -2.89 -33.51
N PHE A 363 1.32 -3.29 -32.56
CA PHE A 363 1.20 -4.68 -32.14
C PHE A 363 0.10 -5.46 -32.87
N SER A 364 -0.84 -4.77 -33.54
CA SER A 364 -1.93 -5.39 -34.32
C SER A 364 -1.45 -6.37 -35.41
N GLN A 365 -0.18 -6.26 -35.82
CA GLN A 365 0.42 -7.06 -36.90
C GLN A 365 1.13 -8.34 -36.40
N LEU A 366 1.15 -8.58 -35.09
CA LEU A 366 2.02 -9.58 -34.45
C LEU A 366 1.46 -10.99 -34.31
#